data_AF-A0A9Q8Z3F6-F1
#
_entry.id   AF-A0A9Q8Z3F6-F1
#
_cell.length_a   1.000
_cell.length_b   1.000
_cell.length_c   1.000
_cell.angle_alpha   90.00
_cell.angle_beta   90.00
_cell.angle_gamma   90.00
#
_symmetry.space_group_name_H-M   'P 1'
#
loop_
_entity.id
_entity.type
_entity.pdbx_description
1 polymer ?
#
loop_
_entity_poly.entity_id
_entity_poly.type
_entity_poly.pdbx_seq_one_letter_code
_entity_poly.pdbx_strand_id
1 'polypeptide(L)'
;MDRRRTPGLSSLSSRGLQNHHYTSHGATLRTRNADSLSTQLSVFQSLLHNFAITHSKDIRANPAFRAEFARMCSALNIDFLASSYHKDTSSSSSTTSSTTNGESIWTQLLGNNLNDFYFNLGVQIVEECRATRAENGGLISFSDLQARLSKSSRIGGSVSVSDDDIKRAVEALAPLGSCFSILKIGHRSLIRSVPKELNVDQSTVLEAIQLLGYVTLSMLQVNLNWERPRAHAVIEDLMADSLVWVDTQAGENEYWSPAFLTMAGSNASGTGA
;
A
#
# COMPACT_ATOMS: atom_id res chain seq x y z
N MET A 1 67.36 -12.92 -29.30
CA MET A 1 66.90 -11.64 -28.71
C MET A 1 65.76 -11.10 -29.57
N ASP A 2 64.52 -11.49 -29.27
CA ASP A 2 63.34 -10.99 -29.96
C ASP A 2 63.11 -9.52 -29.64
N ARG A 3 63.48 -8.63 -30.57
CA ARG A 3 63.08 -7.21 -30.52
C ARG A 3 61.57 -7.15 -30.74
N ARG A 4 60.79 -7.12 -29.65
CA ARG A 4 59.40 -6.64 -29.67
C ARG A 4 59.40 -5.25 -30.28
N ARG A 5 58.96 -5.16 -31.54
CA ARG A 5 58.71 -3.89 -32.22
C ARG A 5 57.68 -3.13 -31.39
N THR A 6 58.10 -2.00 -30.81
CA THR A 6 57.21 -1.06 -30.11
C THR A 6 56.12 -0.61 -31.08
N PRO A 7 54.82 -0.70 -30.72
CA PRO A 7 53.74 -0.23 -31.58
C PRO A 7 53.96 1.23 -31.94
N GLY A 8 54.00 1.54 -33.23
CA GLY A 8 54.15 2.91 -33.72
C GLY A 8 52.91 3.75 -33.41
N LEU A 9 53.09 5.07 -33.27
CA LEU A 9 52.05 6.08 -33.00
C LEU A 9 50.83 5.99 -33.93
N SER A 10 50.98 5.45 -35.15
CA SER A 10 49.90 5.20 -36.10
C SER A 10 48.89 4.13 -35.65
N SER A 11 49.29 3.19 -34.79
CA SER A 11 48.39 2.17 -34.24
C SER A 11 47.48 2.73 -33.13
N LEU A 12 47.92 3.79 -32.44
CA LEU A 12 47.13 4.46 -31.40
C LEU A 12 45.98 5.30 -32.01
N SER A 13 46.21 5.95 -33.15
CA SER A 13 45.15 6.69 -33.87
C SER A 13 44.09 5.76 -34.45
N SER A 14 44.50 4.62 -35.03
CA SER A 14 43.58 3.59 -35.52
C SER A 14 42.75 2.97 -34.38
N ARG A 15 43.37 2.67 -33.23
CA ARG A 15 42.67 2.17 -32.04
C ARG A 15 41.71 3.20 -31.45
N GLY A 16 42.08 4.49 -31.45
CA GLY A 16 41.21 5.60 -31.01
C GLY A 16 39.99 5.78 -31.92
N LEU A 17 40.20 5.76 -33.23
CA LEU A 17 39.12 5.80 -34.23
C LEU A 17 38.18 4.60 -34.08
N GLN A 18 38.72 3.40 -33.93
CA GLN A 18 37.92 2.19 -33.76
C GLN A 18 37.10 2.21 -32.46
N ASN A 19 37.67 2.70 -31.36
CA ASN A 19 36.95 2.87 -30.09
C ASN A 19 35.83 3.93 -30.21
N HIS A 20 36.08 5.02 -30.94
CA HIS A 20 35.06 6.02 -31.24
C HIS A 20 33.91 5.42 -32.06
N HIS A 21 34.21 4.61 -33.08
CA HIS A 21 33.19 3.91 -33.88
C HIS A 21 32.36 2.93 -33.06
N TYR A 22 32.97 2.14 -32.17
CA TYR A 22 32.21 1.26 -31.28
C TYR A 22 31.34 2.04 -30.28
N THR A 23 31.85 3.16 -29.77
CA THR A 23 31.10 4.02 -28.84
C THR A 23 29.91 4.68 -29.54
N SER A 24 30.11 5.21 -30.75
CA SER A 24 29.03 5.81 -31.54
C SER A 24 28.00 4.77 -31.96
N HIS A 25 28.45 3.58 -32.41
CA HIS A 25 27.55 2.50 -32.79
C HIS A 25 26.75 1.97 -31.58
N GLY A 26 27.39 1.86 -30.42
CA GLY A 26 26.73 1.51 -29.16
C GLY A 26 25.73 2.58 -28.72
N ALA A 27 26.03 3.86 -28.94
CA ALA A 27 25.10 4.96 -28.69
C ALA A 27 23.89 4.89 -29.64
N THR A 28 24.09 4.69 -30.93
CA THR A 28 23.01 4.57 -31.91
C THR A 28 22.12 3.35 -31.68
N LEU A 29 22.69 2.23 -31.21
CA LEU A 29 21.91 1.05 -30.86
C LEU A 29 21.04 1.30 -29.62
N ARG A 30 21.60 1.97 -28.61
CA ARG A 30 20.85 2.37 -27.40
C ARG A 30 19.71 3.33 -27.73
N THR A 31 19.95 4.34 -28.57
CA THR A 31 18.89 5.27 -28.98
C THR A 31 17.81 4.56 -29.78
N ARG A 32 18.18 3.71 -30.75
CA ARG A 32 17.19 2.92 -31.52
C ARG A 32 16.35 2.01 -30.63
N ASN A 33 16.97 1.36 -29.63
CA ASN A 33 16.24 0.53 -28.67
C ASN A 33 15.32 1.37 -27.79
N ALA A 34 15.79 2.54 -27.33
CA ALA A 34 14.97 3.46 -26.54
C ALA A 34 13.76 3.99 -27.33
N ASP A 35 13.96 4.36 -28.59
CA ASP A 35 12.89 4.85 -29.47
C ASP A 35 11.86 3.73 -29.74
N SER A 36 12.34 2.51 -30.04
CA SER A 36 11.46 1.36 -30.24
C SER A 36 10.69 0.98 -28.97
N LEU A 37 11.29 1.11 -27.80
CA LEU A 37 10.63 0.83 -26.53
C LEU A 37 9.61 1.93 -26.19
N SER A 38 9.93 3.20 -26.47
CA SER A 38 9.02 4.32 -26.32
C SER A 38 7.77 4.17 -27.19
N THR A 39 7.91 3.75 -28.45
CA THR A 39 6.76 3.48 -29.32
C THR A 39 5.94 2.27 -28.86
N GLN A 40 6.58 1.21 -28.37
CA GLN A 40 5.87 0.06 -27.80
C GLN A 40 5.09 0.44 -26.54
N LEU A 41 5.68 1.25 -25.66
CA LEU A 41 4.99 1.74 -24.45
C LEU A 41 3.80 2.63 -24.80
N SER A 42 3.91 3.51 -25.79
CA SER A 42 2.78 4.38 -26.18
C SER A 42 1.62 3.58 -26.80
N VAL A 43 1.93 2.59 -27.65
CA VAL A 43 0.92 1.66 -28.20
C VAL A 43 0.27 0.87 -27.06
N PHE A 44 1.06 0.30 -26.15
CA PHE A 44 0.52 -0.47 -25.03
C PHE A 44 -0.36 0.39 -24.11
N GLN A 45 0.05 1.62 -23.80
CA GLN A 45 -0.75 2.57 -23.02
C GLN A 45 -2.11 2.83 -23.69
N SER A 46 -2.13 3.04 -25.01
CA SER A 46 -3.38 3.23 -25.76
C SER A 46 -4.30 2.00 -25.73
N LEU A 47 -3.72 0.80 -25.77
CA LEU A 47 -4.46 -0.46 -25.71
C LEU A 47 -5.03 -0.72 -24.31
N LEU A 48 -4.21 -0.51 -23.28
CA LEU A 48 -4.63 -0.62 -21.88
C LEU A 48 -5.74 0.41 -21.57
N HIS A 49 -5.68 1.58 -22.20
CA HIS A 49 -6.70 2.61 -22.09
C HIS A 49 -8.03 2.19 -22.70
N ASN A 50 -8.01 1.69 -23.94
CA ASN A 50 -9.21 1.14 -24.58
C ASN A 50 -9.80 -0.03 -23.77
N PHE A 51 -8.93 -0.91 -23.26
CA PHE A 51 -9.30 -2.03 -22.41
C PHE A 51 -10.01 -1.58 -21.12
N ALA A 52 -9.49 -0.55 -20.45
CA ALA A 52 -10.08 -0.04 -19.21
C ALA A 52 -11.49 0.55 -19.43
N ILE A 53 -11.73 1.23 -20.56
CA ILE A 53 -13.03 1.82 -20.89
C ILE A 53 -14.04 0.72 -21.20
N THR A 54 -13.66 -0.21 -22.09
CA THR A 54 -14.53 -1.32 -22.54
C THR A 54 -14.93 -2.23 -21.39
N HIS A 55 -13.98 -2.56 -20.49
CA HIS A 55 -14.21 -3.47 -19.37
C HIS A 55 -14.42 -2.76 -18.02
N SER A 56 -14.72 -1.46 -18.00
CA SER A 56 -14.88 -0.67 -16.77
C SER A 56 -15.90 -1.23 -15.77
N LYS A 57 -16.98 -1.84 -16.26
CA LYS A 57 -17.99 -2.50 -15.43
C LYS A 57 -17.46 -3.80 -14.81
N ASP A 58 -16.76 -4.60 -15.62
CA ASP A 58 -16.19 -5.88 -15.20
C ASP A 58 -15.09 -5.67 -14.16
N ILE A 59 -14.25 -4.64 -14.38
CA ILE A 59 -13.24 -4.19 -13.41
C ILE A 59 -13.96 -3.88 -12.09
N ARG A 60 -15.02 -3.08 -12.07
CA ARG A 60 -15.69 -2.75 -10.79
C ARG A 60 -16.37 -3.95 -10.11
N ALA A 61 -16.92 -4.89 -10.88
CA ALA A 61 -17.66 -6.00 -10.35
C ALA A 61 -16.77 -7.09 -9.72
N ASN A 62 -15.60 -7.36 -10.32
CA ASN A 62 -14.76 -8.48 -9.91
C ASN A 62 -13.44 -8.02 -9.23
N PRO A 63 -13.27 -8.27 -7.91
CA PRO A 63 -12.08 -7.84 -7.17
C PRO A 63 -10.78 -8.48 -7.67
N ALA A 64 -10.81 -9.75 -8.11
CA ALA A 64 -9.62 -10.42 -8.63
C ALA A 64 -9.16 -9.79 -9.96
N PHE A 65 -10.12 -9.41 -10.80
CA PHE A 65 -9.83 -8.73 -12.06
C PHE A 65 -9.30 -7.31 -11.83
N ARG A 66 -9.81 -6.58 -10.82
CA ARG A 66 -9.21 -5.29 -10.40
C ARG A 66 -7.77 -5.43 -9.99
N ALA A 67 -7.45 -6.43 -9.17
CA ALA A 67 -6.09 -6.65 -8.68
C ALA A 67 -5.11 -6.90 -9.82
N GLU A 68 -5.48 -7.74 -10.80
CA GLU A 68 -4.63 -8.00 -11.96
C GLU A 68 -4.50 -6.79 -12.89
N PHE A 69 -5.59 -6.05 -13.12
CA PHE A 69 -5.53 -4.79 -13.86
C PHE A 69 -4.60 -3.79 -13.19
N ALA A 70 -4.71 -3.62 -11.88
CA ALA A 70 -3.89 -2.71 -11.11
C ALA A 70 -2.42 -3.16 -11.04
N ARG A 71 -2.15 -4.46 -11.08
CA ARG A 71 -0.80 -5.03 -11.20
C ARG A 71 -0.17 -4.74 -12.57
N MET A 72 -0.94 -4.82 -13.65
CA MET A 72 -0.47 -4.40 -14.97
C MET A 72 -0.12 -2.92 -15.01
N CYS A 73 -0.95 -2.06 -14.40
CA CYS A 73 -0.68 -0.63 -14.28
C CYS A 73 0.60 -0.35 -13.48
N SER A 74 0.81 -1.04 -12.34
CA SER A 74 2.01 -0.84 -11.53
C SER A 74 3.29 -1.32 -12.21
N ALA A 75 3.24 -2.39 -13.01
CA ALA A 75 4.39 -2.88 -13.77
C ALA A 75 4.93 -1.84 -14.78
N LEU A 76 4.06 -0.93 -15.23
CA LEU A 76 4.44 0.19 -16.11
C LEU A 76 4.69 1.49 -15.36
N ASN A 77 4.67 1.43 -14.03
CA ASN A 77 4.75 2.60 -13.16
C ASN A 77 3.66 3.65 -13.49
N ILE A 78 2.49 3.17 -13.94
CA ILE A 78 1.31 3.97 -14.19
C ILE A 78 0.44 3.88 -12.95
N ASP A 79 0.37 4.96 -12.18
CA ASP A 79 -0.59 5.08 -11.10
C ASP A 79 -1.89 5.70 -11.62
N PHE A 80 -2.93 4.86 -11.70
CA PHE A 80 -4.25 5.27 -12.15
C PHE A 80 -5.00 6.14 -11.11
N LEU A 81 -4.55 6.14 -9.84
CA LEU A 81 -5.12 6.93 -8.74
C LEU A 81 -4.43 8.28 -8.57
N ALA A 82 -3.10 8.36 -8.68
CA ALA A 82 -2.37 9.62 -8.55
C ALA A 82 -2.74 10.66 -9.62
N SER A 83 -3.20 10.20 -10.78
CA SER A 83 -3.35 11.07 -11.93
C SER A 83 -4.52 12.08 -11.80
N SER A 84 -5.40 11.93 -10.80
CA SER A 84 -6.44 12.91 -10.47
C SER A 84 -5.97 14.09 -9.61
N TYR A 85 -4.78 14.04 -9.02
CA TYR A 85 -4.28 15.08 -8.10
C TYR A 85 -3.53 16.22 -8.81
N HIS A 86 -3.25 16.12 -10.11
CA HIS A 86 -2.74 17.23 -10.91
C HIS A 86 -3.88 18.13 -11.38
N LYS A 87 -4.46 18.87 -10.44
CA LYS A 87 -5.22 20.08 -10.75
C LYS A 87 -4.52 21.26 -10.09
N ASP A 88 -3.81 22.02 -10.93
CA ASP A 88 -3.49 23.44 -10.77
C ASP A 88 -2.83 23.87 -9.44
N THR A 89 -1.53 23.62 -9.29
CA THR A 89 -0.67 24.42 -8.39
C THR A 89 0.52 25.05 -9.14
N SER A 90 0.34 25.38 -10.42
CA SER A 90 1.34 26.13 -11.20
C SER A 90 0.73 27.27 -12.02
N SER A 91 -0.23 27.99 -11.46
CA SER A 91 -0.60 29.33 -11.94
C SER A 91 0.16 30.43 -11.16
N SER A 92 1.49 30.33 -11.13
CA SER A 92 2.34 31.53 -11.10
C SER A 92 3.75 31.16 -11.58
N SER A 93 4.30 32.03 -12.43
CA SER A 93 5.64 31.99 -13.01
C SER A 93 5.85 31.10 -14.25
N SER A 94 5.70 31.78 -15.38
CA SER A 94 6.36 31.58 -16.67
C SER A 94 7.79 31.03 -16.58
N THR A 95 8.12 30.14 -17.53
CA THR A 95 9.25 30.22 -18.49
C THR A 95 9.92 28.85 -18.68
N THR A 96 9.64 28.23 -19.84
CA THR A 96 10.54 27.37 -20.62
C THR A 96 11.29 26.24 -19.87
N SER A 97 10.81 25.00 -20.00
CA SER A 97 11.59 23.86 -20.54
C SER A 97 10.94 22.51 -20.22
N SER A 98 10.82 21.70 -21.28
CA SER A 98 10.88 20.23 -21.30
C SER A 98 10.00 19.40 -20.35
N THR A 99 9.05 18.69 -20.97
CA THR A 99 8.68 17.31 -20.63
C THR A 99 7.80 17.10 -19.39
N THR A 100 6.49 17.34 -19.52
CA THR A 100 5.48 16.69 -18.65
C THR A 100 4.25 16.26 -19.46
N ASN A 101 4.44 15.29 -20.39
CA ASN A 101 3.35 14.47 -20.94
C ASN A 101 2.84 13.48 -19.87
N GLY A 102 2.48 14.01 -18.70
CA GLY A 102 2.00 13.26 -17.53
C GLY A 102 0.66 13.77 -17.03
N GLU A 103 0.03 14.71 -17.74
CA GLU A 103 -1.38 15.05 -17.58
C GLU A 103 -2.24 13.87 -18.07
N SER A 104 -2.28 12.86 -17.21
CA SER A 104 -3.35 11.92 -16.96
C SER A 104 -4.45 11.72 -18.02
N ILE A 105 -4.03 11.23 -19.18
CA ILE A 105 -4.91 10.55 -20.17
C ILE A 105 -5.88 9.59 -19.46
N TRP A 106 -5.43 8.99 -18.36
CA TRP A 106 -6.18 8.11 -17.49
C TRP A 106 -7.31 8.81 -16.70
N THR A 107 -7.10 10.01 -16.16
CA THR A 107 -8.16 10.73 -15.42
C THR A 107 -9.24 11.26 -16.36
N GLN A 108 -8.88 11.68 -17.57
CA GLN A 108 -9.85 12.30 -18.48
C GLN A 108 -10.87 11.29 -19.05
N LEU A 109 -10.57 9.97 -19.02
CA LEU A 109 -11.50 8.93 -19.50
C LEU A 109 -11.81 7.79 -18.52
N LEU A 110 -10.93 7.39 -17.60
CA LEU A 110 -11.25 6.44 -16.51
C LEU A 110 -11.80 7.17 -15.26
N GLY A 111 -11.63 8.50 -15.19
CA GLY A 111 -11.70 9.29 -13.97
C GLY A 111 -13.07 9.55 -13.35
N ASN A 112 -14.16 8.99 -13.88
CA ASN A 112 -15.45 9.09 -13.19
C ASN A 112 -15.82 7.85 -12.38
N ASN A 113 -15.27 6.67 -12.69
CA ASN A 113 -15.90 5.42 -12.21
C ASN A 113 -14.98 4.56 -11.34
N LEU A 114 -13.70 4.44 -11.68
CA LEU A 114 -12.75 3.64 -10.90
C LEU A 114 -12.12 4.48 -9.79
N ASN A 115 -11.68 5.70 -10.12
CA ASN A 115 -11.13 6.63 -9.13
C ASN A 115 -12.18 7.03 -8.09
N ASP A 116 -13.41 7.29 -8.53
CA ASP A 116 -14.56 7.51 -7.64
C ASP A 116 -14.81 6.30 -6.73
N PHE A 117 -14.66 5.06 -7.22
CA PHE A 117 -14.75 3.88 -6.36
C PHE A 117 -13.68 3.89 -5.26
N TYR A 118 -12.40 4.12 -5.59
CA TYR A 118 -11.32 4.14 -4.60
C TYR A 118 -11.41 5.33 -3.64
N PHE A 119 -11.88 6.50 -4.10
CA PHE A 119 -12.10 7.65 -3.23
C PHE A 119 -13.29 7.44 -2.30
N ASN A 120 -14.42 6.91 -2.80
CA ASN A 120 -15.55 6.55 -1.95
C ASN A 120 -15.16 5.47 -0.93
N LEU A 121 -14.38 4.48 -1.35
CA LEU A 121 -13.81 3.47 -0.44
C LEU A 121 -12.91 4.13 0.61
N GLY A 122 -12.03 5.06 0.21
CA GLY A 122 -11.19 5.82 1.13
C GLY A 122 -12.01 6.59 2.16
N VAL A 123 -13.05 7.31 1.76
CA VAL A 123 -13.95 8.04 2.66
C VAL A 123 -14.63 7.10 3.65
N GLN A 124 -15.12 5.94 3.19
CA GLN A 124 -15.74 4.95 4.08
C GLN A 124 -14.74 4.35 5.07
N ILE A 125 -13.50 4.08 4.65
CA ILE A 125 -12.43 3.65 5.56
C ILE A 125 -12.21 4.71 6.65
N VAL A 126 -12.19 5.99 6.30
CA VAL A 126 -12.06 7.09 7.27
C VAL A 126 -13.27 7.13 8.23
N GLU A 127 -14.49 7.00 7.73
CA GLU A 127 -15.71 6.97 8.54
C GLU A 127 -15.70 5.81 9.54
N GLU A 128 -15.41 4.60 9.07
CA GLU A 128 -15.34 3.40 9.92
C GLU A 128 -14.21 3.52 10.95
N CYS A 129 -13.01 3.94 10.55
CA CYS A 129 -11.90 4.16 11.49
C CYS A 129 -12.25 5.18 12.56
N ARG A 130 -13.01 6.23 12.21
CA ARG A 130 -13.48 7.25 13.16
C ARG A 130 -14.57 6.70 14.07
N ALA A 131 -15.49 5.89 13.56
CA ALA A 131 -16.57 5.28 14.33
C ALA A 131 -16.02 4.28 15.35
N THR A 132 -15.04 3.46 14.97
CA THR A 132 -14.46 2.43 15.85
C THR A 132 -13.39 2.96 16.80
N ARG A 133 -12.93 4.21 16.63
CA ARG A 133 -11.77 4.76 17.36
C ARG A 133 -11.90 4.63 18.88
N ALA A 134 -13.10 4.82 19.42
CA ALA A 134 -13.35 4.72 20.86
C ALA A 134 -13.26 3.28 21.39
N GLU A 135 -13.48 2.28 20.53
CA GLU A 135 -13.49 0.87 20.89
C GLU A 135 -12.11 0.23 20.71
N ASN A 136 -11.39 0.58 19.64
CA ASN A 136 -10.16 -0.11 19.22
C ASN A 136 -8.89 0.75 19.25
N GLY A 137 -8.95 1.96 19.81
CA GLY A 137 -7.80 2.88 19.88
C GLY A 137 -7.26 3.34 18.53
N GLY A 138 -8.02 3.14 17.46
CA GLY A 138 -7.64 3.52 16.10
C GLY A 138 -6.82 2.48 15.35
N LEU A 139 -6.77 1.23 15.81
CA LEU A 139 -6.27 0.08 15.05
C LEU A 139 -7.42 -0.83 14.59
N ILE A 140 -7.53 -1.04 13.27
CA ILE A 140 -8.54 -1.93 12.69
C ILE A 140 -7.88 -2.94 11.75
N SER A 141 -8.29 -4.21 11.81
CA SER A 141 -7.77 -5.25 10.90
C SER A 141 -8.46 -5.19 9.55
N PHE A 142 -7.79 -5.63 8.48
CA PHE A 142 -8.39 -5.63 7.14
C PHE A 142 -9.66 -6.49 7.09
N SER A 143 -9.67 -7.64 7.77
CA SER A 143 -10.84 -8.52 7.87
C SER A 143 -12.02 -7.87 8.59
N ASP A 144 -11.77 -7.13 9.68
CA ASP A 144 -12.83 -6.43 10.41
C ASP A 144 -13.37 -5.26 9.58
N LEU A 145 -12.48 -4.50 8.93
CA LEU A 145 -12.87 -3.44 8.02
C LEU A 145 -13.74 -3.97 6.87
N GLN A 146 -13.37 -5.09 6.25
CA GLN A 146 -14.19 -5.73 5.21
C GLN A 146 -15.57 -6.13 5.73
N ALA A 147 -15.64 -6.75 6.90
CA ALA A 147 -16.90 -7.18 7.50
C ALA A 147 -17.81 -5.99 7.87
N ARG A 148 -17.24 -4.86 8.28
CA ARG A 148 -17.98 -3.63 8.56
C ARG A 148 -18.42 -2.94 7.28
N LEU A 149 -17.53 -2.88 6.30
CA LEU A 149 -17.81 -2.31 4.99
C LEU A 149 -18.90 -3.10 4.25
N SER A 150 -18.92 -4.43 4.34
CA SER A 150 -19.97 -5.26 3.76
C SER A 150 -21.34 -5.06 4.44
N LYS A 151 -21.35 -4.67 5.72
CA LYS A 151 -22.58 -4.32 6.46
C LYS A 151 -23.04 -2.89 6.14
N SER A 152 -22.10 -2.00 5.81
CA SER A 152 -22.39 -0.62 5.45
C SER A 152 -22.98 -0.55 4.03
N SER A 153 -24.31 -0.60 3.95
CA SER A 153 -25.11 -0.57 2.70
C SER A 153 -25.01 0.73 1.87
N ARG A 154 -24.00 1.58 2.11
CA ARG A 154 -23.83 2.88 1.44
C ARG A 154 -23.20 2.80 0.06
N ILE A 155 -22.50 1.70 -0.24
CA ILE A 155 -22.21 1.28 -1.61
C ILE A 155 -23.30 0.29 -1.98
N GLY A 156 -24.04 0.52 -3.08
CA GLY A 156 -25.07 -0.41 -3.55
C GLY A 156 -24.58 -1.85 -3.44
N GLY A 157 -25.22 -2.63 -2.57
CA GLY A 157 -24.66 -3.75 -1.78
C GLY A 157 -24.14 -4.98 -2.54
N SER A 158 -23.39 -4.79 -3.62
CA SER A 158 -22.83 -5.84 -4.48
C SER A 158 -21.34 -5.68 -4.80
N VAL A 159 -20.68 -4.63 -4.31
CA VAL A 159 -19.24 -4.46 -4.57
C VAL A 159 -18.46 -5.15 -3.46
N SER A 160 -17.93 -6.32 -3.79
CA SER A 160 -16.94 -7.00 -2.95
C SER A 160 -15.63 -6.20 -2.98
N VAL A 161 -14.98 -6.03 -1.83
CA VAL A 161 -13.77 -5.23 -1.67
C VAL A 161 -12.64 -6.16 -1.25
N SER A 162 -11.52 -6.13 -1.99
CA SER A 162 -10.33 -6.95 -1.71
C SER A 162 -9.39 -6.25 -0.73
N ASP A 163 -8.49 -7.01 -0.10
CA ASP A 163 -7.37 -6.47 0.67
C ASP A 163 -6.52 -5.52 -0.17
N ASP A 164 -6.32 -5.82 -1.46
CA ASP A 164 -5.55 -4.97 -2.37
C ASP A 164 -6.26 -3.62 -2.61
N ASP A 165 -7.60 -3.64 -2.67
CA ASP A 165 -8.38 -2.41 -2.84
C ASP A 165 -8.28 -1.51 -1.61
N ILE A 166 -8.31 -2.11 -0.42
CA ILE A 166 -8.12 -1.41 0.86
C ILE A 166 -6.73 -0.78 0.92
N LYS A 167 -5.67 -1.53 0.56
CA LYS A 167 -4.30 -1.00 0.55
C LYS A 167 -4.18 0.22 -0.34
N ARG A 168 -4.67 0.13 -1.57
CA ARG A 168 -4.65 1.24 -2.55
C ARG A 168 -5.47 2.43 -2.10
N ALA A 169 -6.66 2.19 -1.53
CA ALA A 169 -7.48 3.27 -0.99
C ALA A 169 -6.79 4.00 0.17
N VAL A 170 -6.11 3.27 1.07
CA VAL A 170 -5.33 3.88 2.16
C VAL A 170 -4.12 4.64 1.63
N GLU A 171 -3.41 4.11 0.63
CA GLU A 171 -2.31 4.80 -0.04
C GLU A 171 -2.78 6.09 -0.72
N ALA A 172 -3.96 6.08 -1.34
CA ALA A 172 -4.58 7.27 -1.93
C ALA A 172 -4.94 8.35 -0.90
N LEU A 173 -5.08 8.01 0.39
CA LEU A 173 -5.30 8.98 1.47
C LEU A 173 -4.01 9.65 1.95
N ALA A 174 -2.82 9.17 1.57
CA ALA A 174 -1.54 9.71 2.03
C ALA A 174 -1.37 11.24 1.83
N PRO A 175 -1.85 11.87 0.73
CA PRO A 175 -1.74 13.32 0.54
C PRO A 175 -2.52 14.16 1.55
N LEU A 176 -3.52 13.61 2.24
CA LEU A 176 -4.36 14.32 3.21
C LEU A 176 -3.67 14.50 4.58
N GLY A 177 -2.42 14.06 4.71
CA GLY A 177 -1.70 13.93 5.97
C GLY A 177 -1.70 12.47 6.40
N SER A 178 -0.54 11.97 6.81
CA SER A 178 -0.23 10.55 7.09
C SER A 178 -0.95 9.96 8.32
N CYS A 179 -2.18 10.40 8.61
CA CYS A 179 -3.01 9.90 9.70
C CYS A 179 -3.43 8.44 9.50
N PHE A 180 -3.53 8.01 8.24
CA PHE A 180 -3.84 6.64 7.86
C PHE A 180 -2.58 5.95 7.35
N SER A 181 -2.22 4.85 8.00
CA SER A 181 -1.04 4.07 7.63
C SER A 181 -1.29 2.59 7.86
N ILE A 182 -0.70 1.75 7.02
CA ILE A 182 -0.80 0.31 7.15
C ILE A 182 0.37 -0.16 8.03
N LEU A 183 0.03 -0.78 9.16
CA LEU A 183 0.98 -1.39 10.07
C LEU A 183 0.85 -2.91 10.00
N LYS A 184 1.98 -3.61 9.95
CA LYS A 184 1.99 -5.06 10.06
C LYS A 184 2.38 -5.47 11.49
N ILE A 185 1.49 -6.17 12.18
CA ILE A 185 1.76 -6.78 13.49
C ILE A 185 1.64 -8.29 13.32
N GLY A 186 2.75 -9.00 13.56
CA GLY A 186 2.87 -10.44 13.31
C GLY A 186 2.56 -10.78 11.85
N HIS A 187 1.50 -11.56 11.64
CA HIS A 187 1.07 -12.00 10.31
C HIS A 187 -0.06 -11.16 9.70
N ARG A 188 -0.56 -10.13 10.40
CA ARG A 188 -1.72 -9.35 9.94
C ARG A 188 -1.38 -7.91 9.60
N SER A 189 -2.10 -7.40 8.60
CA SER A 189 -2.11 -6.00 8.23
C SER A 189 -3.26 -5.30 8.95
N LEU A 190 -2.93 -4.22 9.64
CA LEU A 190 -3.84 -3.34 10.39
C LEU A 190 -3.75 -1.94 9.79
N ILE A 191 -4.86 -1.22 9.80
CA ILE A 191 -4.91 0.21 9.49
C ILE A 191 -4.82 0.96 10.81
N ARG A 192 -3.85 1.86 10.89
CA ARG A 192 -3.68 2.82 11.96
C ARG A 192 -4.29 4.14 11.51
N SER A 193 -5.23 4.67 12.29
CA SER A 193 -5.92 5.95 12.05
C SER A 193 -5.51 7.08 12.99
N VAL A 194 -4.68 6.77 13.99
CA VAL A 194 -4.16 7.73 14.97
C VAL A 194 -2.64 7.80 14.79
N PRO A 195 -2.05 9.00 14.64
CA PRO A 195 -0.61 9.18 14.50
C PRO A 195 0.08 9.01 15.86
N LYS A 196 0.07 7.78 16.39
CA LYS A 196 0.88 7.36 17.53
C LYS A 196 1.76 6.21 17.08
N GLU A 197 3.05 6.32 17.35
CA GLU A 197 3.99 5.24 17.07
C GLU A 197 3.95 4.23 18.22
N LEU A 198 3.96 2.95 17.86
CA LEU A 198 4.02 1.88 18.84
C LEU A 198 5.48 1.61 19.18
N ASN A 199 5.80 1.55 20.47
CA ASN A 199 7.10 1.10 20.92
C ASN A 199 7.28 -0.41 20.65
N VAL A 200 8.52 -0.89 20.65
CA VAL A 200 8.87 -2.31 20.49
C VAL A 200 8.16 -3.18 21.52
N ASP A 201 8.05 -2.70 22.75
CA ASP A 201 7.36 -3.43 23.82
C ASP A 201 5.84 -3.50 23.57
N GLN A 202 5.25 -2.43 23.05
CA GLN A 202 3.82 -2.40 22.72
C GLN A 202 3.51 -3.32 21.53
N SER A 203 4.36 -3.32 20.50
CA SER A 203 4.17 -4.19 19.33
C SER A 203 4.36 -5.67 19.67
N THR A 204 5.32 -6.01 20.54
CA THR A 204 5.52 -7.39 21.01
C THR A 204 4.36 -7.91 21.85
N VAL A 205 3.76 -7.08 22.70
CA VAL A 205 2.54 -7.45 23.45
C VAL A 205 1.36 -7.67 22.50
N LEU A 206 1.14 -6.77 21.54
CA LEU A 206 0.05 -6.93 20.55
C LEU A 206 0.25 -8.17 19.65
N GLU A 207 1.50 -8.50 19.32
CA GLU A 207 1.83 -9.74 18.61
C GLU A 207 1.55 -10.99 19.46
N ALA A 208 1.92 -10.97 20.75
CA ALA A 208 1.60 -12.06 21.67
C ALA A 208 0.09 -12.28 21.82
N ILE A 209 -0.70 -11.20 21.94
CA ILE A 209 -2.16 -11.26 21.96
C ILE A 209 -2.71 -11.88 20.67
N GLN A 210 -2.13 -11.56 19.51
CA GLN A 210 -2.57 -12.13 18.23
C GLN A 210 -2.38 -13.65 18.15
N LEU A 211 -1.38 -14.20 18.85
CA LEU A 211 -1.09 -15.63 18.86
C LEU A 211 -1.86 -16.38 19.95
N LEU A 212 -1.94 -15.81 21.15
CA LEU A 212 -2.51 -16.46 22.34
C LEU A 212 -4.00 -16.12 22.57
N GLY A 213 -4.50 -15.06 21.93
CA GLY A 213 -5.84 -14.51 22.09
C GLY A 213 -5.93 -13.45 23.19
N TYR A 214 -5.23 -13.67 24.30
CA TYR A 214 -5.07 -12.72 25.40
C TYR A 214 -3.66 -12.84 25.99
N VAL A 215 -3.30 -11.88 26.84
CA VAL A 215 -2.03 -11.89 27.57
C VAL A 215 -2.29 -11.58 29.04
N THR A 216 -1.49 -12.13 29.94
CA THR A 216 -1.46 -11.73 31.36
C THR A 216 -0.08 -11.20 31.74
N LEU A 217 0.01 -10.51 32.88
CA LEU A 217 1.30 -10.00 33.39
C LEU A 217 2.28 -11.13 33.69
N SER A 218 1.79 -12.27 34.17
CA SER A 218 2.62 -13.45 34.42
C SER A 218 3.14 -14.07 33.11
N MET A 219 2.30 -14.11 32.06
CA MET A 219 2.74 -14.59 30.74
C MET A 219 3.88 -13.74 30.16
N LEU A 220 3.81 -12.41 30.29
CA LEU A 220 4.88 -11.52 29.82
C LEU A 220 6.17 -11.71 30.61
N GLN A 221 6.08 -11.87 31.92
CA GLN A 221 7.26 -12.11 32.77
C GLN A 221 7.95 -13.43 32.43
N VAL A 222 7.19 -14.51 32.26
CA VAL A 222 7.76 -15.85 32.05
C VAL A 222 8.24 -16.04 30.61
N ASN A 223 7.48 -15.60 29.61
CA ASN A 223 7.82 -15.87 28.21
C ASN A 223 8.79 -14.84 27.61
N LEU A 224 8.70 -13.57 28.01
CA LEU A 224 9.58 -12.51 27.51
C LEU A 224 10.70 -12.14 28.48
N ASN A 225 10.74 -12.78 29.65
CA ASN A 225 11.73 -12.52 30.69
C ASN A 225 11.72 -11.06 31.17
N TRP A 226 10.54 -10.43 31.16
CA TRP A 226 10.35 -9.03 31.55
C TRP A 226 10.19 -8.87 33.06
N GLU A 227 10.65 -7.75 33.60
CA GLU A 227 10.36 -7.38 34.99
C GLU A 227 8.90 -6.91 35.14
N ARG A 228 8.29 -7.20 36.28
CA ARG A 228 6.90 -6.83 36.57
C ARG A 228 6.58 -5.33 36.34
N PRO A 229 7.42 -4.36 36.75
CA PRO A 229 7.13 -2.94 36.51
C PRO A 229 7.10 -2.59 35.02
N ARG A 230 7.98 -3.20 34.20
CA ARG A 230 8.02 -3.00 32.75
C ARG A 230 6.76 -3.56 32.08
N ALA A 231 6.39 -4.80 32.40
CA ALA A 231 5.18 -5.42 31.87
C ALA A 231 3.93 -4.63 32.23
N HIS A 232 3.84 -4.16 33.49
CA HIS A 232 2.74 -3.33 33.95
C HIS A 232 2.67 -1.98 33.22
N ALA A 233 3.79 -1.27 33.09
CA ALA A 233 3.83 0.03 32.40
C ALA A 233 3.37 -0.08 30.94
N VAL A 234 3.82 -1.11 30.22
CA VAL A 234 3.45 -1.32 28.81
C VAL A 234 1.96 -1.63 28.67
N ILE A 235 1.40 -2.44 29.57
CA ILE A 235 -0.03 -2.79 29.56
C ILE A 235 -0.89 -1.57 29.92
N GLU A 236 -0.51 -0.79 30.93
CA GLU A 236 -1.19 0.46 31.28
C GLU A 236 -1.17 1.45 30.12
N ASP A 237 -0.03 1.62 29.43
CA ASP A 237 0.06 2.48 28.25
C ASP A 237 -0.88 2.01 27.12
N LEU A 238 -0.92 0.70 26.86
CA LEU A 238 -1.81 0.12 25.85
C LEU A 238 -3.30 0.25 26.20
N MET A 239 -3.64 0.16 27.50
CA MET A 239 -5.00 0.40 27.98
C MET A 239 -5.38 1.88 27.91
N ALA A 240 -4.47 2.79 28.27
CA ALA A 240 -4.67 4.23 28.16
C ALA A 240 -4.96 4.65 26.72
N ASP A 241 -4.35 3.96 25.75
CA ASP A 241 -4.59 4.16 24.32
C ASP A 241 -5.82 3.42 23.79
N SER A 242 -6.57 2.68 24.62
CA SER A 242 -7.70 1.82 24.23
C SER A 242 -7.36 0.75 23.19
N LEU A 243 -6.09 0.36 23.09
CA LEU A 243 -5.62 -0.72 22.20
C LEU A 243 -5.84 -2.11 22.79
N VAL A 244 -6.01 -2.17 24.11
CA VAL A 244 -6.18 -3.38 24.90
C VAL A 244 -7.28 -3.16 25.94
N TRP A 245 -8.13 -4.17 26.11
CA TRP A 245 -9.20 -4.23 27.11
C TRP A 245 -8.79 -5.18 28.23
N VAL A 246 -9.24 -4.90 29.44
CA VAL A 246 -9.01 -5.74 30.62
C VAL A 246 -10.25 -6.57 30.92
N ASP A 247 -10.05 -7.86 31.15
CA ASP A 247 -11.02 -8.76 31.76
C ASP A 247 -10.56 -9.13 33.18
N THR A 248 -11.45 -8.91 34.15
CA THR A 248 -11.22 -9.14 35.58
C THR A 248 -12.02 -10.33 36.12
N GLN A 249 -12.70 -11.08 35.25
CA GLN A 249 -13.53 -12.22 35.64
C GLN A 249 -12.70 -13.49 35.89
N ALA A 250 -11.46 -13.53 35.40
CA ALA A 250 -10.51 -14.61 35.63
C ALA A 250 -9.72 -14.44 36.95
N GLY A 251 -8.91 -15.44 37.30
CA GLY A 251 -8.07 -15.38 38.51
C GLY A 251 -6.93 -14.35 38.41
N GLU A 252 -6.36 -14.19 37.21
CA GLU A 252 -5.42 -13.11 36.87
C GLU A 252 -6.09 -12.22 35.83
N ASN A 253 -5.83 -10.90 35.86
CA ASN A 253 -6.36 -9.99 34.84
C ASN A 253 -5.86 -10.39 33.46
N GLU A 254 -6.79 -10.62 32.54
CA GLU A 254 -6.52 -10.97 31.15
C GLU A 254 -6.66 -9.73 30.27
N TYR A 255 -5.73 -9.56 29.35
CA TYR A 255 -5.64 -8.40 28.47
C TYR A 255 -5.88 -8.80 27.02
N TRP A 256 -6.90 -8.21 26.40
CA TRP A 256 -7.45 -8.60 25.10
C TRP A 256 -7.34 -7.45 24.10
N SER A 257 -7.06 -7.74 22.82
CA SER A 257 -7.09 -6.70 21.78
C SER A 257 -8.42 -6.71 21.01
N PRO A 258 -9.15 -5.58 20.91
CA PRO A 258 -10.38 -5.47 20.14
C PRO A 258 -10.20 -5.83 18.66
N ALA A 259 -9.03 -5.48 18.09
CA ALA A 259 -8.68 -5.80 16.71
C ALA A 259 -8.57 -7.31 16.44
N PHE A 260 -8.41 -8.12 17.50
CA PHE A 260 -8.43 -9.57 17.44
C PHE A 260 -9.84 -10.16 17.65
N LEU A 261 -10.60 -9.62 18.61
CA LEU A 261 -11.92 -10.14 19.00
C LEU A 261 -12.95 -10.13 17.85
N THR A 262 -12.94 -9.11 16.99
CA THR A 262 -13.89 -9.01 15.87
C THR A 262 -13.70 -10.09 14.80
N MET A 263 -12.60 -10.83 14.81
CA MET A 263 -12.39 -11.99 13.93
C MET A 263 -13.13 -13.25 14.41
N ALA A 264 -13.22 -13.49 15.71
CA ALA A 264 -13.89 -14.68 16.24
C ALA A 264 -15.40 -14.65 15.90
N GLY A 265 -15.99 -13.45 15.86
CA GLY A 265 -17.38 -13.25 15.48
C GLY A 265 -17.69 -13.47 13.99
N SER A 266 -16.74 -13.25 13.08
CA SER A 266 -16.94 -13.45 11.63
C SER A 266 -16.75 -14.90 11.18
N ASN A 267 -15.88 -15.67 11.84
CA ASN A 267 -15.77 -17.12 11.60
C ASN A 267 -16.94 -17.92 12.19
N ALA A 268 -17.60 -17.42 13.24
CA ALA A 268 -18.75 -18.09 13.85
C ALA A 268 -20.01 -18.07 12.95
N SER A 269 -20.11 -17.13 12.00
CA SER A 269 -21.24 -17.06 11.06
C SER A 269 -21.13 -18.01 9.85
N GLY A 270 -20.04 -18.78 9.74
CA GLY A 270 -19.75 -19.65 8.59
C GLY A 270 -19.93 -21.16 8.81
N THR A 271 -20.37 -21.61 10.00
CA THR A 271 -20.52 -23.04 10.34
C THR A 271 -21.94 -23.45 10.72
N GLY A 272 -22.94 -22.70 10.24
CA GLY A 272 -24.37 -23.01 10.46
C GLY A 272 -25.16 -23.01 9.15
N ALA A 273 -24.90 -23.98 8.27
CA ALA A 273 -25.83 -24.48 7.25
C ALA A 273 -25.34 -25.84 6.74
#